data_AF-A0A8J8PYW2-F1
#
_entry.id   AF-A0A8J8PYW2-F1
#
_cell.length_a   1.000
_cell.length_b   1.000
_cell.length_c   1.000
_cell.angle_alpha   90.00
_cell.angle_beta   90.00
_cell.angle_gamma   90.00
#
_symmetry.space_group_name_H-M   'P 1'
#
loop_
_entity.id
_entity.type
_entity.pdbx_description
1 polymer ?
#
loop_
_entity_poly.entity_id
_entity_poly.type
_entity_poly.pdbx_seq_one_letter_code
_entity_poly.pdbx_strand_id
1 'polypeptide(L)'
;MQDHLVGPEPDTALRIGCGAALYEADIVFASAYRWADSTRWDVPRLVCRGCVPDRIRSPTLGTTEGLVGGRLGTIALPTPRSQQLCLTDLTMRAFCPPAEGSEP
;
A
#
# COMPACT_ATOMS: atom_id res chain seq x y z
N MET A 1 -13.19 -3.89 -5.05
CA MET A 1 -12.16 -3.66 -4.01
C MET A 1 -11.20 -4.82 -4.15
N GLN A 2 -9.96 -4.56 -4.58
CA GLN A 2 -9.03 -5.59 -5.06
C GLN A 2 -7.86 -5.66 -4.06
N ASP A 3 -7.67 -6.81 -3.43
CA ASP A 3 -6.67 -7.03 -2.39
C ASP A 3 -5.24 -6.97 -2.97
N HIS A 4 -4.35 -6.20 -2.35
CA HIS A 4 -2.95 -6.05 -2.78
C HIS A 4 -2.02 -6.91 -1.91
N LEU A 5 -1.19 -7.74 -2.54
CA LEU A 5 -0.31 -8.73 -1.88
C LEU A 5 1.00 -8.06 -1.44
N VAL A 6 1.49 -8.34 -0.22
CA VAL A 6 2.62 -7.58 0.38
C VAL A 6 3.73 -8.42 1.02
N GLY A 7 3.70 -9.75 1.00
CA GLY A 7 4.82 -10.54 1.51
C GLY A 7 4.61 -12.06 1.59
N PRO A 8 5.66 -12.82 1.94
CA PRO A 8 5.56 -14.26 2.19
C PRO A 8 4.91 -14.55 3.56
N GLU A 9 4.66 -15.85 3.80
CA GLU A 9 3.94 -16.53 4.89
C GLU A 9 3.41 -15.72 6.10
N PRO A 10 2.15 -15.96 6.52
CA PRO A 10 1.40 -15.13 7.46
C PRO A 10 1.93 -15.08 8.89
N ASP A 11 2.82 -15.99 9.27
CA ASP A 11 3.39 -16.09 10.63
C ASP A 11 4.72 -15.35 10.80
N THR A 12 5.23 -14.72 9.74
CA THR A 12 6.50 -13.99 9.79
C THR A 12 6.27 -12.49 9.79
N ALA A 13 6.92 -11.79 10.71
CA ALA A 13 6.89 -10.33 10.76
C ALA A 13 7.38 -9.71 9.44
N LEU A 14 6.55 -8.90 8.80
CA LEU A 14 6.95 -8.13 7.63
C LEU A 14 7.84 -6.97 8.07
N ARG A 15 9.11 -7.00 7.64
CA ARG A 15 10.06 -5.92 7.88
C ARG A 15 9.88 -4.85 6.82
N ILE A 16 9.43 -3.67 7.25
CA ILE A 16 9.30 -2.51 6.37
C ILE A 16 10.56 -1.65 6.39
N GLY A 17 10.61 -0.65 5.52
CA GLY A 17 11.78 0.17 5.28
C GLY A 17 12.46 0.82 6.47
N CYS A 18 11.72 1.04 7.56
CA CYS A 18 12.25 1.61 8.80
C CYS A 18 12.73 0.56 9.81
N GLY A 19 12.72 -0.73 9.45
CA GLY A 19 13.11 -1.84 10.32
C GLY A 19 12.02 -2.33 11.27
N ALA A 20 10.87 -1.64 11.34
CA ALA A 20 9.73 -2.09 12.12
C ALA A 20 9.24 -3.47 11.63
N ALA A 21 8.94 -4.35 12.59
CA ALA A 21 8.24 -5.60 12.36
C ALA A 21 6.73 -5.31 12.35
N LEU A 22 6.04 -5.75 11.30
CA LEU A 22 4.59 -5.71 11.20
C LEU A 22 4.03 -7.12 11.26
N TYR A 23 2.91 -7.27 11.96
CA TYR A 23 2.20 -8.52 12.17
C TYR A 23 0.78 -8.45 11.59
N GLU A 24 0.10 -9.59 11.51
CA GLU A 24 -1.32 -9.61 11.16
C GLU A 24 -2.12 -8.68 12.11
N ALA A 25 -3.14 -8.04 11.54
CA ALA A 25 -3.99 -7.01 12.13
C ALA A 25 -3.31 -5.66 12.45
N ASP A 26 -1.99 -5.51 12.27
CA ASP A 26 -1.33 -4.22 12.46
C ASP A 26 -1.88 -3.16 11.51
N ILE A 27 -1.98 -1.93 12.02
CA ILE A 27 -2.33 -0.77 11.21
C ILE A 27 -1.11 -0.35 10.40
N VAL A 28 -1.27 -0.36 9.09
CA VAL A 28 -0.23 -0.09 8.11
C VAL A 28 -0.68 0.98 7.14
N PHE A 29 0.29 1.68 6.54
CA PHE A 29 0.03 2.68 5.52
C PHE A 29 0.83 2.36 4.28
N ALA A 30 0.33 2.79 3.14
CA ALA A 30 1.04 2.64 1.88
C ALA A 30 0.84 3.87 1.01
N SER A 31 1.91 4.24 0.31
CA SER A 31 1.78 5.10 -0.86
C SER A 31 1.41 4.21 -2.04
N ALA A 32 0.38 4.58 -2.77
CA ALA A 32 -0.07 3.90 -3.97
C ALA A 32 -0.11 4.91 -5.12
N TYR A 33 0.21 4.47 -6.32
CA TYR A 33 0.03 5.28 -7.52
C TYR A 33 -0.54 4.43 -8.66
N ARG A 34 -1.16 5.09 -9.63
CA ARG A 34 -1.50 4.50 -10.93
C ARG A 34 -1.30 5.54 -12.02
N TRP A 35 -0.91 5.10 -13.21
CA TRP A 35 -0.91 5.96 -14.39
C TRP A 35 -2.34 6.31 -14.82
N ALA A 36 -2.54 7.47 -15.45
CA ALA A 36 -3.85 7.91 -15.92
C ALA A 36 -4.54 6.88 -16.83
N ASP A 37 -3.77 6.21 -17.69
CA ASP A 37 -4.25 5.17 -18.60
C ASP A 37 -4.26 3.75 -17.99
N SER A 38 -3.95 3.60 -16.70
CA SER A 38 -3.90 2.31 -16.01
C SER A 38 -5.06 2.15 -15.03
N THR A 39 -5.65 0.96 -15.01
CA THR A 39 -6.60 0.55 -13.96
C THR A 39 -5.91 -0.07 -12.75
N ARG A 40 -4.63 -0.44 -12.88
CA ARG A 40 -3.84 -1.08 -11.84
C ARG A 40 -3.12 -0.06 -10.98
N TRP A 41 -3.24 -0.23 -9.66
CA TRP A 41 -2.46 0.49 -8.67
C TRP A 41 -1.20 -0.29 -8.31
N ASP A 42 -0.09 0.44 -8.26
CA ASP A 42 1.18 -0.02 -7.75
C ASP A 42 1.36 0.49 -6.31
N VAL A 43 1.74 -0.42 -5.42
CA VAL A 43 1.95 -0.13 -3.99
C VAL A 43 3.41 -0.45 -3.66
N PRO A 44 4.35 0.45 -3.97
CA PRO A 44 5.78 0.15 -3.90
C PRO A 44 6.29 -0.13 -2.49
N ARG A 45 5.63 0.39 -1.44
CA ARG A 45 6.09 0.23 -0.06
C ARG A 45 4.99 0.39 0.97
N LEU A 46 5.05 -0.45 2.01
CA LEU A 46 4.38 -0.20 3.28
C LEU A 46 5.24 0.64 4.22
N VAL A 47 4.58 1.44 5.04
CA VAL A 47 5.18 2.25 6.10
C VAL A 47 4.32 2.14 7.36
N CYS A 48 4.98 2.20 8.53
CA CYS A 48 4.26 2.22 9.80
C CYS A 48 3.70 3.61 10.09
N ARG A 49 2.86 3.69 11.12
CA ARG A 49 2.30 4.95 11.62
C ARG A 49 3.33 6.03 11.92
N GLY A 50 4.55 5.65 12.33
CA GLY A 50 5.62 6.61 12.63
C GLY A 50 6.33 7.16 11.38
N CYS A 51 6.27 6.45 10.25
CA CYS A 51 6.98 6.79 9.03
C CYS A 51 6.06 7.31 7.92
N VAL A 52 4.74 7.19 8.09
CA VAL A 52 3.78 7.66 7.10
C VAL A 52 3.84 9.20 6.99
N PRO A 53 4.01 9.76 5.78
CA PRO A 53 3.90 11.19 5.60
C PRO A 53 2.44 11.64 5.77
N ASP A 54 2.24 12.85 6.26
CA ASP A 54 0.90 13.43 6.44
C ASP A 54 0.21 13.76 5.10
N ARG A 55 1.00 14.06 4.07
CA ARG A 55 0.56 14.41 2.72
C ARG A 55 1.47 13.83 1.65
N ILE A 56 0.94 13.73 0.44
CA ILE A 56 1.72 13.46 -0.77
C ILE A 56 2.58 14.70 -1.06
N ARG A 57 3.92 14.58 -1.02
CA ARG A 57 4.83 15.74 -1.04
C ARG A 57 5.30 16.14 -2.43
N SER A 58 5.27 15.23 -3.39
CA SER A 58 5.77 15.44 -4.76
C SER A 58 4.99 14.55 -5.74
N PRO A 59 3.71 14.86 -6.00
CA PRO A 59 2.92 14.06 -6.91
C PRO A 59 3.44 14.15 -8.34
N THR A 60 3.48 13.03 -9.04
CA THR A 60 3.96 12.99 -10.44
C THR A 60 2.85 13.38 -11.40
N LEU A 61 3.12 14.27 -12.35
CA LEU A 61 2.15 14.61 -13.39
C LEU A 61 1.80 13.37 -14.22
N GLY A 62 0.50 13.16 -14.47
CA GLY A 62 0.01 11.98 -15.20
C GLY A 62 -0.18 10.73 -14.33
N THR A 63 0.10 10.79 -13.02
CA THR A 63 -0.24 9.71 -12.08
C THR A 63 -1.33 10.13 -11.12
N THR A 64 -2.28 9.23 -10.88
CA THR A 64 -3.10 9.33 -9.68
C THR A 64 -2.29 8.78 -8.52
N GLU A 65 -2.09 9.56 -7.48
CA GLU A 65 -1.40 9.12 -6.27
C GLU A 65 -2.34 9.12 -5.07
N GLY A 66 -2.12 8.18 -4.16
CA GLY A 66 -2.93 8.01 -2.97
C GLY A 66 -2.06 7.60 -1.80
N LEU A 67 -2.39 8.12 -0.62
CA LEU A 67 -1.92 7.58 0.64
C LEU A 67 -3.07 6.82 1.28
N VAL A 68 -2.89 5.53 1.48
CA VAL A 68 -3.91 4.65 2.07
C VAL A 68 -3.44 4.16 3.42
N GLY A 69 -4.36 4.07 4.37
CA GLY A 69 -4.19 3.34 5.62
C GLY A 69 -5.07 2.10 5.60
N GLY A 70 -4.67 1.04 6.28
CA GLY A 70 -5.47 -0.17 6.41
C GLY A 70 -4.88 -1.11 7.44
N ARG A 71 -5.29 -2.36 7.38
CA ARG A 71 -4.77 -3.43 8.23
C ARG A 71 -4.03 -4.45 7.41
N LEU A 72 -2.95 -4.97 7.98
CA LEU A 72 -2.30 -6.16 7.43
C LEU A 72 -3.20 -7.36 7.72
N GLY A 73 -3.68 -8.02 6.68
CA GLY A 73 -4.47 -9.24 6.77
C GLY A 73 -3.81 -10.35 5.97
N THR A 74 -4.53 -11.46 5.82
CA THR A 74 -4.09 -12.60 5.04
C THR A 74 -5.17 -13.03 4.07
N ILE A 75 -4.76 -13.34 2.83
CA ILE A 75 -5.63 -13.96 1.84
C ILE A 75 -5.12 -15.37 1.55
N ALA A 76 -6.04 -16.33 1.51
CA ALA A 76 -5.76 -17.67 1.04
C ALA A 76 -5.86 -17.67 -0.49
N LEU A 77 -4.73 -17.89 -1.16
CA LEU A 77 -4.74 -18.26 -2.56
C LEU A 77 -5.13 -19.74 -2.65
N PRO A 78 -6.18 -20.09 -3.40
CA PRO A 78 -6.59 -21.49 -3.55
C PRO A 78 -5.61 -22.28 -4.41
N THR A 79 -4.95 -21.61 -5.38
CA THR A 79 -3.98 -22.21 -6.29
C THR A 79 -2.88 -21.19 -6.60
N PRO A 80 -1.64 -21.35 -6.10
CA PRO A 80 -1.17 -22.38 -5.17
C PRO A 80 -1.83 -22.24 -3.79
N ARG A 81 -2.02 -23.35 -3.05
CA ARG A 81 -2.56 -23.36 -1.67
C ARG A 81 -1.61 -22.64 -0.71
N SER A 82 -1.64 -21.32 -0.74
CA SER A 82 -0.67 -20.45 -0.08
C SER A 82 -1.41 -19.33 0.61
N GLN A 83 -0.92 -18.91 1.76
CA GLN A 83 -1.39 -17.70 2.42
C GLN A 83 -0.42 -16.58 2.10
N GLN A 84 -0.96 -15.41 1.77
CA GLN A 84 -0.17 -14.22 1.52
C GLN A 84 -0.69 -13.07 2.36
N LEU A 85 0.22 -12.24 2.84
CA LEU A 85 -0.14 -11.00 3.49
C LEU A 85 -0.79 -10.06 2.46
N CYS A 86 -1.91 -9.44 2.83
CA CYS A 86 -2.61 -8.47 2.03
C CYS A 86 -2.99 -7.24 2.84
N LEU A 87 -3.29 -6.14 2.15
CA LEU A 87 -3.92 -4.99 2.79
C LEU A 87 -5.44 -5.15 2.77
N THR A 88 -6.05 -5.05 3.95
CA THR A 88 -7.50 -5.09 4.15
C THR A 88 -7.97 -3.80 4.82
N ASP A 89 -9.28 -3.54 4.78
CA ASP A 89 -9.90 -2.37 5.43
C ASP A 89 -9.28 -1.03 5.00
N LEU A 90 -9.02 -0.89 3.68
CA LEU A 90 -8.33 0.27 3.12
C LEU A 90 -9.18 1.54 3.23
N THR A 91 -8.58 2.57 3.83
CA THR A 91 -9.10 3.94 3.91
C THR A 91 -8.12 4.91 3.25
N MET A 92 -8.61 5.71 2.31
CA MET A 92 -7.82 6.77 1.67
C MET A 92 -7.63 7.93 2.64
N ARG A 93 -6.39 8.37 2.84
CA ARG A 93 -6.03 9.50 3.73
C ARG A 93 -5.62 10.75 2.96
N ALA A 94 -4.94 10.57 1.84
CA ALA A 94 -4.60 11.66 0.91
C ALA A 94 -4.73 11.15 -0.52
N PHE A 95 -5.02 12.07 -1.43
CA PHE A 95 -5.24 11.77 -2.85
C PHE A 95 -4.74 12.93 -3.68
N CYS A 96 -4.10 12.61 -4.80
CA CYS A 96 -3.71 13.58 -5.82
C CYS A 96 -4.14 13.03 -7.20
N PRO A 97 -5.00 13.75 -7.95
CA PRO A 97 -5.38 13.36 -9.30
C PRO A 97 -4.25 13.64 -10.30
N PRO A 98 -4.27 12.99 -11.48
CA PRO A 98 -3.18 13.05 -12.45
C PRO A 98 -2.89 14.44 -13.02
N ALA A 99 -3.85 15.38 -12.92
CA ALA A 99 -3.68 16.75 -13.40
C ALA A 99 -3.02 17.69 -12.38
N GLU A 100 -2.90 17.28 -11.11
CA GLU A 100 -2.35 18.12 -10.03
C GLU A 100 -0.91 17.74 -9.65
N GLY A 101 -0.31 16.79 -10.39
CA GLY A 101 1.09 16.43 -10.26
C GLY A 101 2.05 17.46 -10.86
N SER A 102 3.33 17.37 -10.50
CA SER A 102 4.42 18.16 -11.08
C SER A 102 5.24 17.31 -12.03
N GLU A 103 5.83 17.93 -13.05
CA GLU A 103 6.84 17.29 -13.89
C GLU A 103 8.09 16.95 -13.04
N PRO A 104 8.71 15.77 -13.22
CA PRO A 104 9.87 15.33 -12.42
C PRO A 104 11.16 16.10 -12.70
#